data_AF-A0A4P0Y588-F1
#
_entry.id   AF-A0A4P0Y588-F1
#
_cell.length_a   1.000
_cell.length_b   1.000
_cell.length_c   1.000
_cell.angle_alpha   90.00
_cell.angle_beta   90.00
_cell.angle_gamma   90.00
#
_symmetry.space_group_name_H-M   'P 1'
#
loop_
_entity.id
_entity.type
_entity.pdbx_description
1 polymer ?
#
loop_
_entity_poly.entity_id
_entity_poly.type
_entity_poly.pdbx_seq_one_letter_code
_entity_poly.pdbx_strand_id
1 'polypeptide(L)'
;MQTEVAEVGEPVAEGRGGSSTMPHKRNPVACAAILTAAQRTPGLMATIYASQLQQHERALGGWQAEWETLPELITLVGRGVGAKASRWVRDMQVFPAENAPPDSRYHPRADYG
;
A
#
# COMPACT_ATOMS: atom_id res chain seq x y z
N MET A 1 -11.33 3.36 -1.13
CA MET A 1 -11.88 4.69 -0.86
C MET A 1 -13.28 4.41 -0.37
N GLN A 2 -13.56 4.84 0.85
CA GLN A 2 -14.90 4.77 1.41
C GLN A 2 -15.70 5.90 0.77
N THR A 3 -16.66 5.54 -0.06
CA THR A 3 -17.50 6.48 -0.81
C THR A 3 -18.35 7.35 0.11
N GLU A 4 -18.71 6.81 1.28
CA GLU A 4 -19.47 7.46 2.34
C GLU A 4 -18.64 8.53 3.08
N VAL A 5 -17.32 8.36 3.19
CA VAL A 5 -16.43 9.34 3.85
C VAL A 5 -15.94 10.37 2.85
N ALA A 6 -15.36 9.92 1.73
CA ALA A 6 -14.90 10.75 0.61
C ALA A 6 -14.01 11.97 0.97
N GLU A 7 -13.32 11.98 2.11
CA GLU A 7 -12.48 13.11 2.55
C GLU A 7 -11.18 13.26 1.75
N VAL A 8 -10.56 12.13 1.37
CA VAL A 8 -9.27 12.09 0.68
C VAL A 8 -9.31 11.07 -0.46
N GLY A 9 -8.68 11.41 -1.57
CA GLY A 9 -8.55 10.54 -2.72
C GLY A 9 -7.14 10.43 -3.29
N GLU A 10 -6.92 9.33 -4.01
CA GLU A 10 -5.66 9.16 -4.75
C GLU A 10 -5.49 10.25 -5.80
N PRO A 11 -4.24 10.61 -6.15
CA PRO A 11 -3.95 11.57 -7.21
C PRO A 11 -4.62 11.18 -8.53
N VAL A 12 -5.24 12.14 -9.24
CA VAL A 12 -5.80 11.88 -10.57
C VAL A 12 -4.67 11.74 -11.57
N ALA A 13 -4.64 10.62 -12.29
CA ALA A 13 -3.87 10.47 -13.50
C ALA A 13 -4.73 9.77 -14.55
N GLU A 14 -4.58 10.16 -15.81
CA GLU A 14 -5.28 9.54 -16.93
C GLU A 14 -5.02 8.02 -16.94
N GLY A 15 -6.09 7.22 -17.05
CA GLY A 15 -6.02 5.76 -17.05
C GLY A 15 -5.79 5.08 -15.68
N ARG A 16 -5.77 5.82 -14.56
CA ARG A 16 -5.46 5.25 -13.23
C ARG A 16 -6.70 5.09 -12.35
N GLY A 17 -6.93 3.87 -11.84
CA GLY A 17 -7.94 3.57 -10.81
C GLY A 17 -9.41 3.61 -11.26
N GLY A 18 -9.67 3.90 -12.55
CA GLY A 18 -11.01 3.90 -13.15
C GLY A 18 -11.46 2.51 -13.62
N SER A 19 -12.75 2.23 -13.54
CA SER A 19 -13.36 1.04 -14.15
C SER A 19 -13.76 1.36 -15.60
N SER A 20 -13.49 0.42 -16.52
CA SER A 20 -13.91 0.55 -17.93
C SER A 20 -15.43 0.55 -18.12
N THR A 21 -16.18 0.02 -17.15
CA THR A 21 -17.64 -0.08 -17.19
C THR A 21 -18.35 0.92 -16.26
N MET A 22 -17.62 1.54 -15.33
CA MET A 22 -18.16 2.52 -14.38
C MET A 22 -17.25 3.76 -14.30
N PRO A 23 -17.50 4.80 -15.11
CA PRO A 23 -16.65 5.99 -15.20
C PRO A 23 -16.46 6.75 -13.88
N HIS A 24 -17.42 6.62 -12.94
CA HIS A 24 -17.39 7.25 -11.63
C HIS A 24 -16.68 6.41 -10.55
N LYS A 25 -16.39 5.12 -10.80
CA LYS A 25 -15.77 4.24 -9.82
C LYS A 25 -14.26 4.49 -9.75
N ARG A 26 -13.77 4.87 -8.57
CA ARG A 26 -12.35 5.16 -8.29
C ARG A 26 -11.80 4.23 -7.20
N ASN A 27 -10.97 3.27 -7.58
CA ASN A 27 -10.34 2.34 -6.64
C ASN A 27 -8.97 2.90 -6.16
N PRO A 28 -8.63 2.75 -4.87
CA PRO A 28 -7.35 3.22 -4.33
C PRO A 28 -6.21 2.23 -4.63
N VAL A 29 -5.79 2.16 -5.90
CA VAL A 29 -4.82 1.16 -6.37
C VAL A 29 -3.40 1.42 -5.84
N ALA A 30 -3.00 2.69 -5.69
CA ALA A 30 -1.70 3.03 -5.14
C ALA A 30 -1.62 2.66 -3.64
N CYS A 31 -2.67 2.94 -2.87
CA CYS A 31 -2.76 2.52 -1.47
C CYS A 31 -2.73 0.99 -1.35
N ALA A 32 -3.45 0.26 -2.20
CA ALA A 32 -3.39 -1.20 -2.22
C ALA A 32 -1.97 -1.72 -2.47
N ALA A 33 -1.24 -1.12 -3.42
CA ALA A 33 0.15 -1.48 -3.69
C ALA A 33 1.09 -1.17 -2.50
N ILE A 34 0.90 -0.04 -1.82
CA ILE A 34 1.67 0.34 -0.61
C ILE A 34 1.39 -0.65 0.52
N LEU A 35 0.11 -0.96 0.78
CA LEU A 35 -0.29 -1.92 1.81
C LEU A 35 0.28 -3.32 1.54
N THR A 36 0.22 -3.78 0.29
CA THR A 36 0.84 -5.06 -0.10
C THR A 36 2.35 -5.07 0.15
N ALA A 37 3.05 -3.98 -0.21
CA ALA A 37 4.49 -3.88 0.05
C ALA A 37 4.80 -3.89 1.56
N ALA A 38 4.04 -3.13 2.34
CA ALA A 38 4.17 -3.08 3.80
C ALA A 38 3.88 -4.46 4.44
N GLN A 39 2.86 -5.17 3.96
CA GLN A 39 2.48 -6.48 4.49
C GLN A 39 3.55 -7.55 4.23
N ARG A 40 4.25 -7.49 3.09
CA ARG A 40 5.31 -8.46 2.74
C ARG A 40 6.64 -8.20 3.43
N THR A 41 6.93 -6.94 3.76
CA THR A 41 8.22 -6.49 4.31
C THR A 41 8.66 -7.26 5.57
N PRO A 42 7.79 -7.51 6.59
CA PRO A 42 8.20 -8.24 7.79
C PRO A 42 8.70 -9.66 7.52
N GLY A 43 8.08 -10.40 6.59
CA GLY A 43 8.48 -11.76 6.27
C GLY A 43 9.89 -11.82 5.65
N LEU A 44 10.18 -10.92 4.71
CA LEU A 44 11.51 -10.79 4.12
C LEU A 44 12.55 -10.36 5.17
N MET A 45 12.20 -9.43 6.05
CA MET A 45 13.09 -9.01 7.13
C MET A 45 13.40 -10.16 8.10
N ALA A 46 12.42 -11.02 8.40
CA ALA A 46 12.65 -12.19 9.24
C ALA A 46 13.66 -13.17 8.60
N THR A 47 13.60 -13.36 7.28
CA THR A 47 14.59 -14.16 6.55
C THR A 47 15.99 -13.56 6.63
N ILE A 48 16.14 -12.25 6.44
CA ILE A 48 17.44 -11.55 6.59
C ILE A 48 17.96 -11.63 8.03
N TYR A 49 17.07 -11.54 9.02
CA TYR A 49 17.46 -11.66 10.42
C TYR A 49 17.96 -13.08 10.74
N ALA A 50 17.27 -14.10 10.23
CA ALA A 50 17.68 -15.50 10.40
C ALA A 50 19.00 -15.82 9.68
N SER A 51 19.32 -15.15 8.57
CA SER A 51 20.56 -15.37 7.80
C SER A 51 21.83 -14.85 8.49
N GLN A 52 21.69 -14.05 9.56
CA GLN A 52 22.82 -13.53 10.34
C GLN A 52 23.63 -14.64 11.03
N LEU A 53 23.00 -15.79 11.33
CA LEU A 53 23.66 -16.93 11.96
C LEU A 53 24.46 -17.72 10.92
N GLN A 54 25.68 -17.27 10.64
CA GLN A 54 26.59 -17.95 9.72
C GLN A 54 27.64 -18.76 10.50
N GLN A 55 27.64 -20.08 10.31
CA GLN A 55 28.61 -21.00 10.89
C GLN A 55 29.99 -20.89 10.22
N HIS A 56 31.04 -20.88 11.05
CA HIS A 56 32.46 -20.89 10.65
C HIS A 56 32.82 -19.78 9.63
N GLU A 57 33.63 -20.08 8.62
CA GLU A 57 34.10 -19.08 7.64
C GLU A 57 33.08 -18.84 6.49
N ARG A 58 32.17 -19.79 6.23
CA ARG A 58 31.12 -19.66 5.20
C ARG A 58 30.01 -20.70 5.40
N ALA A 59 28.90 -20.28 6.01
CA ALA A 59 27.75 -21.16 6.22
C ALA A 59 27.05 -21.49 4.90
N LEU A 60 26.58 -22.72 4.70
CA LEU A 60 25.68 -23.04 3.61
C LEU A 60 24.22 -22.69 4.01
N GLY A 61 23.48 -22.06 3.11
CA GLY A 61 22.07 -21.70 3.28
C GLY A 61 21.86 -20.21 3.57
N GLY A 62 22.45 -19.69 4.64
CA GLY A 62 22.21 -18.32 5.13
C GLY A 62 22.52 -17.23 4.10
N TRP A 63 23.76 -17.18 3.61
CA TRP A 63 24.17 -16.18 2.62
C TRP A 63 23.47 -16.35 1.25
N GLN A 64 23.04 -17.56 0.85
CA GLN A 64 22.24 -17.72 -0.36
C GLN A 64 20.79 -17.23 -0.18
N ALA A 65 20.21 -17.40 1.02
CA ALA A 65 18.88 -16.89 1.33
C ALA A 65 18.80 -15.37 1.15
N GLU A 66 19.91 -14.65 1.32
CA GLU A 66 19.99 -13.21 1.11
C GLU A 66 19.93 -12.78 -0.37
N TRP A 67 20.32 -13.65 -1.32
CA TRP A 67 20.50 -13.28 -2.73
C TRP A 67 19.23 -12.70 -3.36
N GLU A 68 18.07 -13.27 -3.06
CA GLU A 68 16.77 -12.80 -3.57
C GLU A 68 16.05 -11.93 -2.53
N THR A 69 16.14 -12.31 -1.25
CA THR A 69 15.41 -11.67 -0.16
C THR A 69 15.84 -10.21 0.01
N LEU A 70 17.14 -9.91 -0.02
CA LEU A 70 17.63 -8.57 0.24
C LEU A 70 17.27 -7.59 -0.89
N PRO A 71 17.48 -7.90 -2.19
CA PRO A 71 17.03 -7.02 -3.27
C PRO A 71 15.51 -6.83 -3.29
N GLU A 72 14.73 -7.87 -2.99
CA GLU A 72 13.27 -7.76 -2.93
C GLU A 72 12.84 -6.83 -1.78
N LEU A 73 13.42 -7.00 -0.60
CA LEU A 73 13.16 -6.15 0.57
C LEU A 73 13.46 -4.68 0.26
N ILE A 74 14.63 -4.40 -0.31
CA ILE A 74 15.03 -3.03 -0.71
C ILE A 74 14.05 -2.47 -1.74
N THR A 75 13.60 -3.29 -2.69
CA THR A 75 12.65 -2.86 -3.72
C THR A 75 11.29 -2.52 -3.13
N LEU A 76 10.76 -3.37 -2.25
CA LEU A 76 9.46 -3.15 -1.60
C LEU A 76 9.49 -1.95 -0.66
N VAL A 77 10.52 -1.80 0.15
CA VAL A 77 10.65 -0.66 1.08
C VAL A 77 10.92 0.63 0.32
N GLY A 78 11.92 0.64 -0.56
CA GLY A 78 12.34 1.84 -1.27
C GLY A 78 11.31 2.33 -2.28
N ARG A 79 10.90 1.47 -3.22
CA ARG A 79 9.95 1.86 -4.28
C ARG A 79 8.50 1.72 -3.85
N GLY A 80 8.18 0.67 -3.11
CA GLY A 80 6.81 0.37 -2.69
C GLY A 80 6.33 1.32 -1.61
N VAL A 81 6.96 1.28 -0.43
CA VAL A 81 6.55 2.10 0.71
C VAL A 81 7.06 3.54 0.55
N GLY A 82 8.36 3.76 0.47
CA GLY A 82 8.95 5.11 0.50
C GLY A 82 8.53 5.99 -0.69
N ALA A 83 8.87 5.59 -1.91
CA ALA A 83 8.62 6.42 -3.09
C ALA A 83 7.13 6.60 -3.41
N LYS A 84 6.33 5.53 -3.38
CA LYS A 84 4.89 5.65 -3.68
C LYS A 84 4.13 6.37 -2.56
N ALA A 85 4.40 6.08 -1.28
CA ALA A 85 3.69 6.77 -0.20
C ALA A 85 4.04 8.26 -0.15
N SER A 86 5.32 8.62 -0.31
CA SER A 86 5.71 10.03 -0.33
C SER A 86 5.11 10.80 -1.50
N ARG A 87 5.01 10.19 -2.69
CA ARG A 87 4.29 10.78 -3.82
C ARG A 87 2.80 10.87 -3.53
N TRP A 88 2.21 9.81 -2.99
CA TRP A 88 0.79 9.78 -2.67
C TRP A 88 0.40 10.91 -1.72
N VAL A 89 1.15 11.10 -0.62
CA VAL A 89 0.89 12.17 0.36
C VAL A 89 1.04 13.56 -0.27
N ARG A 90 1.99 13.75 -1.18
CA ARG A 90 2.20 15.03 -1.88
C ARG A 90 1.10 15.37 -2.88
N ASP A 91 0.61 14.36 -3.58
CA ASP A 91 -0.28 14.55 -4.73
C ASP A 91 -1.75 14.20 -4.41
N MET A 92 -2.08 13.83 -3.17
CA MET A 92 -3.43 13.39 -2.78
C MET A 92 -4.45 14.52 -2.97
N GLN A 93 -5.67 14.13 -3.34
CA GLN A 93 -6.80 15.05 -3.40
C GLN A 93 -7.44 15.15 -2.02
N VAL A 94 -7.63 16.37 -1.53
CA VAL A 94 -8.39 16.64 -0.31
C VAL A 94 -9.72 17.25 -0.72
N PHE A 95 -10.82 16.66 -0.26
CA PHE A 95 -12.17 17.13 -0.55
C PHE A 95 -12.70 17.88 0.67
N PRO A 96 -13.03 19.18 0.55
CA PRO A 96 -13.64 19.94 1.63
C PRO A 96 -14.97 19.33 2.09
N ALA A 97 -15.29 19.41 3.38
CA ALA A 97 -16.52 18.84 3.95
C ALA A 97 -17.82 19.38 3.31
N GLU A 98 -17.79 20.59 2.75
CA GLU A 98 -18.89 21.18 1.98
C GLU A 98 -19.20 20.44 0.67
N ASN A 99 -18.23 19.68 0.13
CA ASN A 99 -18.37 18.88 -1.09
C ASN A 99 -18.58 17.38 -0.81
N ALA A 100 -18.81 17.01 0.46
CA ALA A 100 -19.11 15.65 0.81
C ALA A 100 -20.49 15.25 0.23
N PRO A 101 -20.61 14.06 -0.39
CA PRO A 101 -21.90 13.60 -0.92
C PRO A 101 -22.95 13.59 0.20
N PRO A 102 -24.23 13.87 -0.09
CA PRO A 102 -25.28 14.06 0.92
C PRO A 102 -25.46 12.87 1.90
N ASP A 103 -24.97 11.68 1.52
CA ASP A 103 -24.97 10.42 2.30
C ASP A 103 -23.81 10.30 3.32
N SER A 104 -22.88 11.26 3.36
CA SER A 104 -21.75 11.28 4.32
C SER A 104 -22.15 11.69 5.74
N ARG A 105 -23.40 12.16 5.93
CA ARG A 105 -23.95 12.47 7.26
C ARG A 105 -24.38 11.19 7.95
N TYR A 106 -23.42 10.50 8.57
CA TYR A 106 -23.57 9.48 9.61
C TYR A 106 -24.99 8.88 9.73
N HIS A 107 -25.31 7.86 8.93
CA HIS A 107 -26.41 6.95 9.26
C HIS A 107 -25.88 5.94 10.29
N PRO A 108 -26.36 5.93 11.55
CA PRO A 108 -26.01 4.88 12.49
C PRO A 108 -26.44 3.54 11.90
N ARG A 109 -25.53 2.56 11.95
CA ARG A 109 -25.65 1.20 11.40
C ARG A 109 -27.10 0.69 11.46
N ALA A 110 -27.71 0.47 10.30
CA ALA A 110 -28.85 -0.42 10.21
C ALA A 110 -28.38 -1.83 10.57
N ASP A 111 -29.12 -2.46 11.46
CA ASP A 111 -28.83 -3.73 12.08
C ASP A 111 -28.59 -4.84 11.05
N TYR A 112 -27.55 -5.65 11.28
CA TYR A 112 -27.39 -6.93 10.60
C TYR A 112 -28.40 -7.91 11.20
N GLY A 113 -29.38 -8.31 10.39
CA GLY A 113 -30.18 -9.53 10.56
C GLY A 113 -29.65 -10.65 9.66
#